data_AF-A0A433QUK8-F1
#
_entry.id   AF-A0A433QUK8-F1
#
_cell.length_a   1.000
_cell.length_b   1.000
_cell.length_c   1.000
_cell.angle_alpha   90.00
_cell.angle_beta   90.00
_cell.angle_gamma   90.00
#
_symmetry.space_group_name_H-M   'P 1'
#
loop_
_entity.id
_entity.type
_entity.pdbx_description
1 polymer ?
#
loop_
_entity_poly.entity_id
_entity_poly.type
_entity_poly.pdbx_seq_one_letter_code
_entity_poly.pdbx_strand_id
1 'polypeptide(L)'
;MTVVIYKRSNNWASTIQDIIENTEINAFKSISLGRAAIAQAITNGFLADNVVASTYALELFRSDLPSELPLNYTKPYESYFTTEIDTPLVDPPRPPGNQEKLYSGYFSVNITTIAQLNASTENMSRSTILDNVMRALAIGKPSIQAIYAGFTDFGFRRYPYVFDDSRRTGTFCNVSFAPAELQQKVGFIPACRAWYQKALTSASAAGVVDVLGPAQFSPPFISAITKRVATTTSQALFTQAGLKGVIAIELEMDSLNSALTQTSVLRNGYMFMVDLNGTLIV
;
A
#
# COMPACT_ATOMS: atom_id res chain seq x y z
N MET A 1 -0.23 77.45 -9.05
CA MET A 1 -1.11 76.34 -8.62
C MET A 1 -1.16 75.35 -9.76
N THR A 2 -0.47 74.21 -9.64
CA THR A 2 -0.39 73.21 -10.71
C THR A 2 -1.58 72.27 -10.57
N VAL A 3 -2.57 72.41 -11.45
CA VAL A 3 -3.72 71.50 -11.49
C VAL A 3 -3.32 70.28 -12.30
N VAL A 4 -3.16 69.14 -11.63
CA VAL A 4 -2.95 67.84 -12.28
C VAL A 4 -4.32 67.28 -12.66
N ILE A 5 -4.67 67.40 -13.93
CA ILE A 5 -5.90 66.80 -14.49
C ILE A 5 -5.56 65.35 -14.87
N TYR A 6 -6.00 64.39 -14.06
CA TYR A 6 -5.96 62.97 -14.46
C TYR A 6 -7.02 62.73 -15.52
N LYS A 7 -6.58 62.45 -16.75
CA LYS A 7 -7.45 61.98 -17.82
C LYS A 7 -7.82 60.52 -17.50
N ARG A 8 -9.05 60.29 -17.04
CA ARG A 8 -9.60 58.94 -16.80
C ARG A 8 -9.62 58.20 -18.14
N SER A 9 -8.65 57.31 -18.36
CA SER A 9 -8.62 56.41 -19.53
C SER A 9 -9.91 55.59 -19.54
N ASN A 10 -10.65 55.50 -20.65
CA ASN A 10 -11.90 54.73 -20.73
C ASN A 10 -11.71 53.22 -20.49
N ASN A 11 -10.47 52.72 -20.49
CA ASN A 11 -10.13 51.30 -20.37
C ASN A 11 -9.54 50.92 -19.01
N TRP A 12 -9.55 51.84 -18.03
CA TRP A 12 -8.97 51.59 -16.72
C TRP A 12 -9.59 50.38 -16.00
N ALA A 13 -10.91 50.20 -16.15
CA ALA A 13 -11.66 49.10 -15.56
C ALA A 13 -11.28 47.75 -16.18
N SER A 14 -11.18 47.68 -17.52
CA SER A 14 -10.78 46.44 -18.20
C SER A 14 -9.33 46.07 -17.90
N THR A 15 -8.41 47.05 -17.87
CA THR A 15 -7.01 46.80 -17.49
C THR A 15 -6.88 46.29 -16.04
N ILE A 16 -7.64 46.86 -15.09
CA ILE A 16 -7.66 46.36 -13.72
C ILE A 16 -8.26 44.96 -13.64
N GLN A 17 -9.34 44.70 -14.38
CA GLN A 17 -9.93 43.36 -14.45
C GLN A 17 -8.93 42.34 -14.99
N ASP A 18 -8.26 42.62 -16.11
CA ASP A 18 -7.24 41.73 -16.69
C ASP A 18 -6.09 41.47 -15.71
N ILE A 19 -5.65 42.49 -14.95
CA ILE A 19 -4.60 42.33 -13.94
C ILE A 19 -5.08 41.43 -12.79
N ILE A 20 -6.32 41.62 -12.33
CA ILE A 20 -6.91 40.78 -11.27
C ILE A 20 -7.02 39.34 -11.75
N GLU A 21 -7.61 39.10 -12.93
CA GLU A 21 -7.78 37.76 -13.50
C GLU A 21 -6.43 37.05 -13.70
N ASN A 22 -5.42 37.75 -14.23
CA ASN A 22 -4.07 37.19 -14.38
C ASN A 22 -3.42 36.88 -13.01
N THR A 23 -3.61 37.75 -12.02
CA THR A 23 -3.08 37.54 -10.66
C THR A 23 -3.76 36.34 -10.01
N GLU A 24 -5.07 36.20 -10.15
CA GLU A 24 -5.86 35.07 -9.65
C GLU A 24 -5.46 33.75 -10.32
N ILE A 25 -5.29 33.73 -11.65
CA ILE A 25 -4.82 32.56 -12.40
C ILE A 25 -3.40 32.16 -11.98
N ASN A 26 -2.50 33.13 -11.81
CA ASN A 26 -1.12 32.86 -11.40
C ASN A 26 -1.05 32.36 -9.95
N ALA A 27 -1.86 32.93 -9.05
CA ALA A 27 -2.00 32.44 -7.69
C ALA A 27 -2.55 31.00 -7.67
N PHE A 28 -3.59 30.71 -8.47
CA PHE A 28 -4.14 29.36 -8.61
C PHE A 28 -3.10 28.36 -9.11
N LYS A 29 -2.33 28.69 -10.16
CA LYS A 29 -1.25 27.83 -10.68
C LYS A 29 -0.20 27.56 -9.62
N SER A 30 0.25 28.59 -8.89
CA SER A 30 1.24 28.46 -7.83
C SER A 30 0.76 27.56 -6.69
N ILE A 31 -0.48 27.77 -6.22
CA ILE A 31 -1.10 26.93 -5.19
C ILE A 31 -1.21 25.48 -5.67
N SER A 32 -1.70 25.27 -6.90
CA SER A 32 -1.88 23.94 -7.49
C SER A 32 -0.55 23.19 -7.61
N LEU A 33 0.51 23.86 -8.06
CA LEU A 33 1.86 23.29 -8.14
C LEU A 33 2.40 22.90 -6.75
N GLY A 34 2.24 23.78 -5.74
CA GLY A 34 2.66 23.47 -4.38
C GLY A 34 1.92 22.27 -3.79
N ARG A 35 0.61 22.15 -4.07
CA ARG A 35 -0.24 21.07 -3.57
C ARG A 35 0.05 19.75 -4.27
N ALA A 36 0.27 19.79 -5.59
CA ALA A 36 0.75 18.65 -6.36
C ALA A 36 2.12 18.16 -5.83
N ALA A 37 3.04 19.07 -5.50
CA ALA A 37 4.33 18.72 -4.92
C ALA A 37 4.20 18.03 -3.55
N ILE A 38 3.29 18.48 -2.68
CA ILE A 38 3.01 17.83 -1.40
C ILE A 38 2.41 16.43 -1.62
N ALA A 39 1.41 16.30 -2.49
CA ALA A 39 0.81 15.01 -2.81
C ALA A 39 1.85 14.04 -3.39
N GLN A 40 2.72 14.51 -4.28
CA GLN A 40 3.84 13.73 -4.83
C GLN A 40 4.85 13.31 -3.76
N ALA A 41 5.18 14.19 -2.81
CA ALA A 41 6.09 13.85 -1.72
C ALA A 41 5.50 12.76 -0.82
N ILE A 42 4.19 12.83 -0.54
CA ILE A 42 3.46 11.80 0.23
C ILE A 42 3.52 10.47 -0.53
N THR A 43 3.10 10.42 -1.79
CA THR A 43 3.07 9.17 -2.58
C THR A 43 4.48 8.58 -2.78
N ASN A 44 5.49 9.41 -3.03
CA ASN A 44 6.88 8.97 -3.14
C ASN A 44 7.39 8.35 -1.84
N GLY A 45 7.01 8.90 -0.69
CA GLY A 45 7.35 8.33 0.61
C GLY A 45 6.80 6.91 0.78
N PHE A 46 5.54 6.66 0.41
CA PHE A 46 4.98 5.30 0.47
C PHE A 46 5.60 4.35 -0.55
N LEU A 47 5.93 4.84 -1.73
CA LEU A 47 6.64 4.05 -2.73
C LEU A 47 8.01 3.61 -2.20
N ALA A 48 8.76 4.50 -1.56
CA ALA A 48 10.03 4.16 -0.92
C ALA A 48 9.86 3.11 0.18
N ASP A 49 8.86 3.25 1.06
CA ASP A 49 8.59 2.26 2.11
C ASP A 49 8.23 0.88 1.52
N ASN A 50 7.46 0.86 0.43
CA ASN A 50 7.10 -0.38 -0.25
C ASN A 50 8.33 -1.02 -0.90
N VAL A 51 9.24 -0.24 -1.49
CA VAL A 51 10.53 -0.74 -1.99
C VAL A 51 11.33 -1.36 -0.85
N VAL A 52 11.45 -0.70 0.30
CA VAL A 52 12.19 -1.25 1.45
C VAL A 52 11.57 -2.57 1.93
N ALA A 53 10.26 -2.61 2.13
CA ALA A 53 9.55 -3.82 2.55
C ALA A 53 9.69 -4.95 1.52
N SER A 54 9.60 -4.63 0.23
CA SER A 54 9.69 -5.59 -0.87
C SER A 54 11.10 -6.11 -1.07
N THR A 55 12.11 -5.26 -0.96
CA THR A 55 13.53 -5.67 -1.01
C THR A 55 13.83 -6.63 0.12
N TYR A 56 13.37 -6.31 1.34
CA TYR A 56 13.55 -7.23 2.46
C TYR A 56 12.89 -8.58 2.22
N ALA A 57 11.66 -8.58 1.69
CA ALA A 57 10.98 -9.82 1.33
C ALA A 57 11.72 -10.59 0.24
N LEU A 58 12.18 -9.93 -0.81
CA LEU A 58 12.95 -10.53 -1.88
C LEU A 58 14.20 -11.23 -1.31
N GLU A 59 14.97 -10.53 -0.49
CA GLU A 59 16.17 -11.09 0.17
C GLU A 59 15.84 -12.34 1.00
N LEU A 60 14.71 -12.41 1.71
CA LEU A 60 14.34 -13.64 2.44
C LEU A 60 14.09 -14.87 1.53
N PHE A 61 13.72 -14.64 0.27
CA PHE A 61 13.32 -15.70 -0.65
C PHE A 61 14.37 -16.06 -1.70
N ARG A 62 15.54 -15.42 -1.71
CA ARG A 62 16.61 -15.80 -2.65
C ARG A 62 17.09 -17.21 -2.35
N SER A 63 17.46 -17.92 -3.42
CA SER A 63 17.93 -19.31 -3.35
C SER A 63 19.37 -19.44 -2.87
N ASP A 64 20.16 -18.36 -2.98
CA ASP A 64 21.57 -18.30 -2.58
C ASP A 64 21.76 -17.83 -1.13
N LEU A 65 20.68 -17.53 -0.40
CA LEU A 65 20.79 -17.22 1.01
C LEU A 65 21.37 -18.42 1.77
N PRO A 66 22.43 -18.22 2.56
CA PRO A 66 22.86 -19.25 3.50
C PRO A 66 21.69 -19.62 4.41
N SER A 67 21.67 -20.86 4.89
CA SER A 67 20.70 -21.33 5.89
C SER A 67 20.67 -20.49 7.18
N GLU A 68 21.65 -19.61 7.35
CA GLU A 68 21.74 -18.58 8.36
C GLU A 68 21.64 -17.21 7.65
N LEU A 69 20.60 -16.43 7.98
CA LEU A 69 20.41 -15.11 7.42
C LEU A 69 21.65 -14.24 7.70
N PRO A 70 22.22 -13.54 6.70
CA PRO A 70 23.44 -12.73 6.86
C PRO A 70 23.23 -11.45 7.69
N LEU A 71 21.98 -11.14 7.99
CA LEU A 71 21.60 -10.14 8.97
C LEU A 71 21.25 -10.92 10.24
N ASN A 72 21.60 -10.39 11.41
CA ASN A 72 21.37 -10.97 12.75
C ASN A 72 19.86 -11.12 13.10
N TYR A 73 19.02 -11.39 12.12
CA TYR A 73 17.64 -11.79 12.25
C TYR A 73 17.63 -13.20 12.79
N THR A 74 17.09 -13.24 13.99
CA THR A 74 16.57 -14.41 14.63
C THR A 74 15.87 -15.37 13.66
N LYS A 75 16.17 -16.66 13.83
CA LYS A 75 15.66 -17.77 13.01
C LYS A 75 14.16 -17.63 12.74
N PRO A 76 13.65 -18.12 11.59
CA PRO A 76 12.22 -18.19 11.35
C PRO A 76 11.55 -18.87 12.55
N TYR A 77 10.62 -18.16 13.18
CA TYR A 77 9.86 -18.69 14.31
C TYR A 77 8.56 -19.31 13.81
N GLU A 78 8.13 -20.40 14.44
CA GLU A 78 6.85 -21.04 14.13
C GLU A 78 5.67 -20.08 14.37
N SER A 79 5.81 -19.11 15.29
CA SER A 79 4.86 -18.02 15.48
C SER A 79 5.50 -16.73 15.97
N TYR A 80 5.04 -15.60 15.42
CA TYR A 80 5.43 -14.25 15.80
C TYR A 80 5.12 -13.93 17.28
N PHE A 81 4.16 -14.63 17.86
CA PHE A 81 3.69 -14.42 19.23
C PHE A 81 4.52 -15.18 20.27
N THR A 82 5.59 -15.85 19.85
CA THR A 82 6.44 -16.63 20.75
C THR A 82 7.54 -15.81 21.42
N THR A 83 7.74 -14.54 21.02
CA THR A 83 8.78 -13.67 21.57
C THR A 83 8.27 -12.25 21.84
N GLU A 84 8.73 -11.65 22.94
CA GLU A 84 8.58 -10.22 23.22
C GLU A 84 9.70 -9.47 22.47
N ILE A 85 9.36 -8.42 21.71
CA ILE A 85 10.29 -7.87 20.68
C ILE A 85 10.72 -6.42 20.98
N ASP A 86 9.97 -5.65 21.78
CA ASP A 86 10.24 -4.22 22.02
C ASP A 86 10.45 -3.85 23.49
N THR A 87 11.05 -2.68 23.77
CA THR A 87 11.12 -2.08 25.10
C THR A 87 10.39 -0.72 25.12
N PRO A 88 9.44 -0.46 26.05
CA PRO A 88 8.89 -1.44 26.99
C PRO A 88 8.20 -2.58 26.24
N LEU A 89 8.14 -3.75 26.86
CA LEU A 89 7.56 -4.96 26.26
C LEU A 89 6.12 -4.68 25.88
N VAL A 90 5.89 -4.48 24.58
CA VAL A 90 4.54 -4.37 24.02
C VAL A 90 4.15 -5.76 23.58
N ASP A 91 3.25 -6.40 24.34
CA ASP A 91 2.60 -7.62 23.89
C ASP A 91 1.85 -7.31 22.58
N PRO A 92 2.21 -7.93 21.45
CA PRO A 92 1.36 -7.86 20.27
C PRO A 92 0.01 -8.47 20.65
N PRO A 93 -1.13 -7.89 20.21
CA PRO A 93 -2.46 -8.34 20.63
C PRO A 93 -2.61 -9.84 20.41
N ARG A 94 -2.60 -10.60 21.51
CA ARG A 94 -2.67 -12.05 21.46
C ARG A 94 -4.11 -12.48 21.17
N PRO A 95 -4.31 -13.46 20.29
CA PRO A 95 -5.60 -14.13 20.17
C PRO A 95 -6.11 -14.69 21.50
N PRO A 96 -7.40 -15.05 21.56
CA PRO A 96 -7.87 -16.10 22.46
C PRO A 96 -7.02 -17.38 22.29
N GLY A 97 -6.55 -17.98 23.39
CA GLY A 97 -5.44 -18.95 23.43
C GLY A 97 -5.52 -20.21 22.55
N ASN A 98 -6.64 -20.50 21.88
CA ASN A 98 -6.73 -21.57 20.88
C ASN A 98 -6.33 -21.12 19.45
N GLN A 99 -6.10 -19.83 19.21
CA GLN A 99 -5.77 -19.28 17.90
C GLN A 99 -4.31 -18.79 17.78
N GLU A 100 -3.48 -18.92 18.82
CA GLU A 100 -2.08 -18.43 18.83
C GLU A 100 -1.19 -19.01 17.70
N LYS A 101 -1.46 -20.26 17.28
CA LYS A 101 -0.78 -20.91 16.15
C LYS A 101 -1.22 -20.40 14.78
N LEU A 102 -2.31 -19.61 14.72
CA LEU A 102 -2.93 -19.11 13.49
C LEU A 102 -2.53 -17.67 13.17
N TYR A 103 -1.95 -16.94 14.13
CA TYR A 103 -1.77 -15.50 13.99
C TYR A 103 -0.48 -15.11 13.26
N SER A 104 0.50 -16.02 13.11
CA SER A 104 1.65 -15.81 12.22
C SER A 104 1.36 -16.31 10.80
N GLY A 105 0.45 -15.61 10.13
CA GLY A 105 0.58 -15.41 8.69
C GLY A 105 0.23 -16.59 7.77
N TYR A 106 -0.84 -17.33 8.07
CA TYR A 106 -1.47 -18.15 7.04
C TYR A 106 -3.00 -18.03 7.05
N PHE A 107 -3.52 -17.14 6.20
CA PHE A 107 -4.87 -17.32 5.68
C PHE A 107 -4.75 -18.06 4.36
N SER A 108 -4.75 -19.38 4.41
CA SER A 108 -4.96 -20.12 3.17
C SER A 108 -6.39 -19.95 2.71
N VAL A 109 -6.54 -19.92 1.40
CA VAL A 109 -7.84 -20.15 0.81
C VAL A 109 -8.22 -21.59 1.09
N ASN A 110 -9.42 -21.81 1.64
CA ASN A 110 -10.02 -23.13 1.73
C ASN A 110 -9.33 -24.14 2.68
N ILE A 111 -8.45 -23.73 3.60
CA ILE A 111 -8.16 -24.53 4.80
C ILE A 111 -9.45 -24.66 5.61
N THR A 112 -9.91 -25.89 5.70
CA THR A 112 -11.08 -26.28 6.50
C THR A 112 -10.68 -27.22 7.64
N THR A 113 -9.42 -27.65 7.69
CA THR A 113 -8.92 -28.63 8.67
C THR A 113 -7.52 -28.29 9.20
N ILE A 114 -7.22 -28.74 10.43
CA ILE A 114 -5.91 -28.59 11.09
C ILE A 114 -4.80 -29.37 10.34
N ALA A 115 -5.14 -30.48 9.68
CA ALA A 115 -4.16 -31.26 8.92
C ALA A 115 -3.65 -30.54 7.67
N GLN A 116 -4.54 -29.85 6.94
CA GLN A 116 -4.18 -29.02 5.79
C GLN A 116 -3.32 -27.81 6.19
N LEU A 117 -3.54 -27.29 7.40
CA LEU A 117 -2.72 -26.24 7.99
C LEU A 117 -1.32 -26.72 8.35
N ASN A 118 -1.19 -27.94 8.89
CA ASN A 118 0.08 -28.50 9.33
C ASN A 118 0.95 -29.05 8.18
N ALA A 119 0.42 -29.17 6.96
CA ALA A 119 1.15 -29.61 5.76
C ALA A 119 2.03 -28.48 5.15
N SER A 120 2.44 -27.51 5.97
CA SER A 120 3.13 -26.27 5.62
C SER A 120 4.21 -26.37 4.55
N THR A 121 4.21 -25.40 3.63
CA THR A 121 5.26 -25.16 2.63
C THR A 121 6.45 -24.37 3.22
N GLU A 122 7.56 -24.32 2.47
CA GLU A 122 8.78 -23.58 2.83
C GLU A 122 8.57 -22.05 2.91
N ASN A 123 7.64 -21.48 2.13
CA ASN A 123 7.40 -20.03 2.17
C ASN A 123 6.70 -19.60 3.48
N MET A 124 5.92 -20.50 4.10
CA MET A 124 5.19 -20.21 5.33
C MET A 124 6.14 -19.91 6.48
N SER A 125 7.20 -20.72 6.66
CA SER A 125 8.20 -20.51 7.71
C SER A 125 9.07 -19.29 7.43
N ARG A 126 9.56 -19.12 6.19
CA ARG A 126 10.44 -17.98 5.83
C ARG A 126 9.74 -16.63 5.97
N SER A 127 8.44 -16.58 5.69
CA SER A 127 7.70 -15.33 5.70
C SER A 127 7.35 -14.82 7.10
N THR A 128 7.51 -15.61 8.19
CA THR A 128 7.26 -15.12 9.57
C THR A 128 8.22 -14.02 9.98
N ILE A 129 9.39 -13.97 9.36
CA ILE A 129 10.39 -12.94 9.58
C ILE A 129 9.93 -11.58 9.04
N LEU A 130 9.04 -11.55 8.04
CA LEU A 130 8.50 -10.31 7.48
C LEU A 130 7.75 -9.48 8.51
N ASP A 131 7.16 -10.13 9.51
CA ASP A 131 6.38 -9.44 10.54
C ASP A 131 7.28 -8.46 11.34
N ASN A 132 8.59 -8.74 11.50
CA ASN A 132 9.55 -7.81 12.12
C ASN A 132 9.71 -6.51 11.33
N VAL A 133 9.81 -6.61 10.00
CA VAL A 133 9.99 -5.44 9.13
C VAL A 133 8.67 -4.69 8.94
N MET A 134 7.58 -5.42 8.74
CA MET A 134 6.26 -4.81 8.60
C MET A 134 5.86 -4.04 9.87
N ARG A 135 6.16 -4.59 11.05
CA ARG A 135 5.90 -3.92 12.32
C ARG A 135 6.71 -2.65 12.50
N ALA A 136 8.02 -2.70 12.26
CA ALA A 136 8.88 -1.53 12.39
C ALA A 136 8.41 -0.39 11.46
N LEU A 137 8.06 -0.72 10.22
CA LEU A 137 7.53 0.25 9.25
C LEU A 137 6.20 0.84 9.68
N ALA A 138 5.25 0.00 10.11
CA ALA A 138 3.92 0.45 10.51
C ALA A 138 3.94 1.29 11.81
N ILE A 139 4.78 0.95 12.79
CA ILE A 139 4.97 1.76 14.01
C ILE A 139 5.67 3.09 13.67
N GLY A 140 6.68 3.05 12.82
CA GLY A 140 7.44 4.24 12.42
C GLY A 140 6.63 5.23 11.58
N LYS A 141 5.52 4.82 10.98
CA LYS A 141 4.73 5.64 10.07
C LYS A 141 3.21 5.46 10.28
N PRO A 142 2.56 6.30 11.10
CA PRO A 142 1.13 6.19 11.44
C PRO A 142 0.15 6.24 10.26
N SER A 143 0.59 6.70 9.09
CA SER A 143 -0.21 6.75 7.87
C SER A 143 -0.24 5.43 7.08
N ILE A 144 0.61 4.46 7.47
CA ILE A 144 0.50 3.06 7.01
C ILE A 144 -0.60 2.38 7.82
N GLN A 145 -1.67 1.96 7.14
CA GLN A 145 -2.77 1.25 7.80
C GLN A 145 -2.59 -0.25 7.80
N ALA A 146 -2.02 -0.76 6.71
CA ALA A 146 -1.73 -2.17 6.57
C ALA A 146 -0.52 -2.40 5.68
N ILE A 147 0.19 -3.48 5.92
CA ILE A 147 1.17 -4.05 4.99
C ILE A 147 0.69 -5.46 4.69
N TYR A 148 0.60 -5.78 3.41
CA TYR A 148 0.12 -7.04 2.86
C TYR A 148 1.28 -7.79 2.20
N ALA A 149 1.34 -9.10 2.36
CA ALA A 149 2.13 -9.98 1.50
C ALA A 149 1.24 -11.09 0.97
N GLY A 150 1.17 -11.27 -0.35
CA GLY A 150 0.54 -12.42 -0.97
C GLY A 150 1.60 -13.25 -1.67
N PHE A 151 1.57 -14.57 -1.52
CA PHE A 151 2.55 -15.47 -2.12
C PHE A 151 1.94 -16.34 -3.22
N THR A 152 2.78 -16.94 -4.05
CA THR A 152 2.34 -17.80 -5.16
C THR A 152 1.74 -19.13 -4.73
N ASP A 153 2.02 -19.57 -3.50
CA ASP A 153 1.35 -20.69 -2.84
C ASP A 153 0.05 -20.27 -2.12
N PHE A 154 -0.44 -19.07 -2.44
CA PHE A 154 -1.65 -18.46 -1.89
C PHE A 154 -1.57 -18.14 -0.40
N GLY A 155 -0.38 -18.24 0.19
CA GLY A 155 -0.12 -17.69 1.51
C GLY A 155 -0.38 -16.19 1.53
N PHE A 156 -0.90 -15.71 2.66
CA PHE A 156 -1.19 -14.31 2.86
C PHE A 156 -0.72 -13.86 4.24
N ARG A 157 -0.06 -12.71 4.28
CA ARG A 157 0.28 -11.98 5.50
C ARG A 157 -0.30 -10.59 5.49
N ARG A 158 -0.63 -10.13 6.68
CA ARG A 158 -1.04 -8.76 6.91
C ARG A 158 -0.59 -8.29 8.28
N TYR A 159 -0.04 -7.07 8.32
CA TYR A 159 0.25 -6.34 9.54
C TYR A 159 -0.44 -4.95 9.51
N PRO A 160 -1.03 -4.43 10.60
CA PRO A 160 -1.33 -5.15 11.82
C PRO A 160 -2.38 -6.22 11.56
N TYR A 161 -2.42 -7.19 12.47
CA TYR A 161 -3.28 -8.34 12.30
C TYR A 161 -4.67 -8.05 12.89
N VAL A 162 -5.59 -7.56 12.05
CA VAL A 162 -6.96 -7.19 12.48
C VAL A 162 -8.01 -8.16 11.93
N PHE A 163 -8.48 -9.08 12.76
CA PHE A 163 -9.54 -10.03 12.40
C PHE A 163 -10.90 -9.33 12.16
N ASP A 164 -11.44 -9.45 10.95
CA ASP A 164 -12.84 -9.12 10.67
C ASP A 164 -13.47 -10.31 9.93
N ASP A 165 -14.04 -11.23 10.72
CA ASP A 165 -14.67 -12.46 10.21
C ASP A 165 -15.83 -12.18 9.25
N SER A 166 -16.48 -11.02 9.36
CA SER A 166 -17.63 -10.66 8.53
C SER A 166 -17.27 -10.45 7.05
N ARG A 167 -16.01 -10.11 6.74
CA ARG A 167 -15.55 -9.83 5.37
C ARG A 167 -14.80 -10.99 4.72
N ARG A 168 -14.47 -12.04 5.50
CA ARG A 168 -13.88 -13.27 4.95
C ARG A 168 -14.83 -13.94 3.95
N THR A 169 -16.14 -13.75 4.11
CA THR A 169 -17.19 -14.37 3.30
C THR A 169 -17.69 -13.51 2.13
N GLY A 170 -17.15 -12.31 1.92
CA GLY A 170 -17.73 -11.34 0.98
C GLY A 170 -17.05 -11.25 -0.39
N THR A 171 -15.78 -11.65 -0.52
CA THR A 171 -15.06 -11.52 -1.81
C THR A 171 -14.99 -12.85 -2.54
N PHE A 172 -15.63 -12.91 -3.70
CA PHE A 172 -15.55 -14.03 -4.63
C PHE A 172 -14.36 -13.85 -5.56
N CYS A 173 -13.50 -14.87 -5.68
CA CYS A 173 -12.40 -14.83 -6.64
C CYS A 173 -12.86 -15.32 -8.02
N ASN A 174 -12.87 -14.42 -9.00
CA ASN A 174 -13.18 -14.78 -10.38
C ASN A 174 -12.22 -14.08 -11.35
N VAL A 175 -10.93 -14.36 -11.21
CA VAL A 175 -9.89 -13.78 -12.05
C VAL A 175 -9.18 -14.87 -12.85
N SER A 176 -8.94 -14.61 -14.13
CA SER A 176 -8.49 -15.62 -15.10
C SER A 176 -7.10 -16.18 -14.83
N PHE A 177 -6.24 -15.43 -14.14
CA PHE A 177 -4.89 -15.86 -13.78
C PHE A 177 -4.82 -16.55 -12.41
N ALA A 178 -5.91 -16.55 -11.62
CA ALA A 178 -5.97 -17.35 -10.41
C ALA A 178 -6.10 -18.84 -10.81
N PRO A 179 -5.36 -19.74 -10.15
CA PRO A 179 -5.50 -21.19 -10.39
C PRO A 179 -6.94 -21.65 -10.20
N ALA A 180 -7.34 -22.65 -10.98
CA ALA A 180 -8.74 -23.08 -11.07
C ALA A 180 -9.31 -23.51 -9.69
N GLU A 181 -8.47 -23.99 -8.78
CA GLU A 181 -8.90 -24.37 -7.42
C GLU A 181 -9.31 -23.17 -6.55
N LEU A 182 -8.83 -21.97 -6.90
CA LEU A 182 -9.15 -20.71 -6.22
C LEU A 182 -10.28 -19.94 -6.88
N GLN A 183 -10.53 -20.20 -8.17
CA GLN A 183 -11.67 -19.64 -8.84
C GLN A 183 -12.94 -20.10 -8.14
N GLN A 184 -13.88 -19.17 -8.00
CA GLN A 184 -15.16 -19.38 -7.33
C GLN A 184 -15.09 -19.63 -5.82
N LYS A 185 -13.90 -19.47 -5.21
CA LYS A 185 -13.77 -19.49 -3.76
C LYS A 185 -14.13 -18.13 -3.17
N VAL A 186 -14.72 -18.20 -1.99
CA VAL A 186 -15.06 -17.04 -1.17
C VAL A 186 -14.01 -16.93 -0.07
N GLY A 187 -13.40 -15.75 0.07
CA GLY A 187 -12.27 -15.60 1.00
C GLY A 187 -11.52 -14.31 0.84
N PHE A 188 -10.58 -14.08 1.75
CA PHE A 188 -9.46 -13.19 1.47
C PHE A 188 -8.42 -13.96 0.66
N ILE A 189 -8.48 -13.81 -0.67
CA ILE A 189 -7.57 -14.48 -1.61
C ILE A 189 -6.64 -13.42 -2.21
N PRO A 190 -5.34 -13.39 -1.88
CA PRO A 190 -4.42 -12.32 -2.31
C PRO A 190 -4.39 -12.15 -3.82
N ALA A 191 -4.31 -13.25 -4.56
CA ALA A 191 -4.32 -13.26 -6.03
C ALA A 191 -5.51 -12.49 -6.63
N CYS A 192 -6.63 -12.43 -5.90
CA CYS A 192 -7.87 -11.84 -6.38
C CYS A 192 -8.04 -10.39 -5.90
N ARG A 193 -7.02 -9.82 -5.24
CA ARG A 193 -7.01 -8.42 -4.81
C ARG A 193 -6.41 -7.53 -5.89
N ALA A 194 -6.96 -6.31 -6.02
CA ALA A 194 -6.52 -5.33 -7.00
C ALA A 194 -5.03 -5.01 -6.90
N TRP A 195 -4.48 -4.92 -5.69
CA TRP A 195 -3.05 -4.67 -5.47
C TRP A 195 -2.16 -5.79 -6.00
N TYR A 196 -2.56 -7.05 -5.83
CA TYR A 196 -1.81 -8.20 -6.34
C TYR A 196 -1.84 -8.22 -7.87
N GLN A 197 -3.03 -8.03 -8.43
CA GLN A 197 -3.26 -7.95 -9.88
C GLN A 197 -2.43 -6.88 -10.55
N LYS A 198 -2.52 -5.65 -10.04
CA LYS A 198 -1.84 -4.50 -10.63
C LYS A 198 -0.33 -4.74 -10.66
N ALA A 199 0.25 -5.15 -9.54
CA ALA A 199 1.68 -5.47 -9.46
C ALA A 199 2.12 -6.56 -10.44
N LEU A 200 1.32 -7.62 -10.61
CA LEU A 200 1.63 -8.69 -11.58
C LEU A 200 1.52 -8.22 -13.03
N THR A 201 0.44 -7.53 -13.38
CA THR A 201 0.21 -7.08 -14.77
C THR A 201 1.25 -6.06 -15.25
N SER A 202 1.84 -5.30 -14.32
CA SER A 202 2.90 -4.34 -14.62
C SER A 202 4.31 -4.95 -14.66
N ALA A 203 4.47 -6.18 -14.19
CA ALA A 203 5.78 -6.80 -14.08
C ALA A 203 6.16 -7.50 -15.40
N SER A 204 7.36 -7.17 -15.90
CA SER A 204 7.99 -7.92 -16.99
C SER A 204 8.96 -8.93 -16.40
N ALA A 205 8.74 -10.23 -16.66
CA ALA A 205 9.58 -11.34 -16.19
C ALA A 205 10.81 -11.61 -17.09
N ALA A 206 11.28 -10.61 -17.85
CA ALA A 206 12.33 -10.83 -18.83
C ALA A 206 13.72 -10.97 -18.18
N GLY A 207 14.18 -12.22 -18.06
CA GLY A 207 15.50 -12.57 -17.51
C GLY A 207 15.44 -12.75 -16.00
N VAL A 208 15.28 -14.01 -15.57
CA VAL A 208 15.05 -14.43 -14.19
C VAL A 208 16.27 -14.12 -13.30
N VAL A 209 16.25 -12.93 -12.69
CA VAL A 209 17.19 -12.40 -11.69
C VAL A 209 16.37 -12.05 -10.44
N ASP A 210 16.98 -12.08 -9.26
CA ASP A 210 16.35 -11.60 -8.03
C ASP A 210 16.04 -10.09 -8.18
N VAL A 211 14.78 -9.75 -8.41
CA VAL A 211 14.36 -8.39 -8.78
C VAL A 211 12.93 -8.08 -8.35
N LEU A 212 12.67 -6.79 -8.12
CA LEU A 212 11.34 -6.25 -7.88
C LEU A 212 10.69 -5.78 -9.19
N GLY A 213 9.40 -6.08 -9.36
CA GLY A 213 8.57 -5.43 -10.37
C GLY A 213 8.34 -3.95 -10.05
N PRO A 214 7.88 -3.14 -11.02
CA PRO A 214 7.63 -1.72 -10.79
C PRO A 214 6.51 -1.53 -9.76
N ALA A 215 6.67 -0.56 -8.86
CA ALA A 215 5.64 -0.21 -7.89
C ALA A 215 4.37 0.32 -8.56
N GLN A 216 3.22 -0.22 -8.16
CA GLN A 216 1.91 0.15 -8.68
C GLN A 216 0.97 0.60 -7.58
N PHE A 217 0.24 1.68 -7.86
CA PHE A 217 -0.90 2.07 -7.03
C PHE A 217 -2.16 1.33 -7.46
N SER A 218 -2.95 0.88 -6.49
CA SER A 218 -4.30 0.41 -6.73
C SER A 218 -5.29 1.58 -6.83
N PRO A 219 -6.41 1.40 -7.55
CA PRO A 219 -7.53 2.33 -7.43
C PRO A 219 -7.99 2.46 -5.97
N PRO A 220 -8.56 3.60 -5.56
CA PRO A 220 -9.12 3.75 -4.23
C PRO A 220 -10.17 2.69 -3.91
N PHE A 221 -10.17 2.20 -2.68
CA PHE A 221 -11.14 1.24 -2.16
C PHE A 221 -11.48 1.53 -0.70
N ILE A 222 -12.56 0.93 -0.19
CA ILE A 222 -12.89 1.02 1.24
C ILE A 222 -12.06 0.01 2.03
N SER A 223 -11.17 0.51 2.87
CA SER A 223 -10.31 -0.30 3.75
C SER A 223 -11.15 -1.31 4.53
N ALA A 224 -10.66 -2.55 4.59
CA ALA A 224 -11.26 -3.56 5.46
C ALA A 224 -11.02 -3.26 6.94
N ILE A 225 -9.96 -2.52 7.27
CA ILE A 225 -9.53 -2.21 8.64
C ILE A 225 -10.25 -0.96 9.12
N THR A 226 -10.00 0.17 8.47
CA THR A 226 -10.42 1.47 9.00
C THR A 226 -11.81 1.90 8.52
N LYS A 227 -12.36 1.17 7.54
CA LYS A 227 -13.61 1.51 6.83
C LYS A 227 -13.56 2.88 6.12
N ARG A 228 -12.36 3.45 5.95
CA ARG A 228 -12.11 4.69 5.20
C ARG A 228 -11.64 4.39 3.79
N VAL A 229 -11.60 5.43 2.95
CA VAL A 229 -11.03 5.34 1.61
C VAL A 229 -9.52 5.18 1.71
N ALA A 230 -8.99 4.15 1.06
CA ALA A 230 -7.58 3.80 1.05
C ALA A 230 -7.11 3.47 -0.37
N THR A 231 -5.81 3.52 -0.59
CA THR A 231 -5.13 2.96 -1.77
C THR A 231 -3.99 2.07 -1.29
N THR A 232 -3.38 1.31 -2.19
CA THR A 232 -2.17 0.56 -1.88
C THR A 232 -1.10 0.84 -2.92
N THR A 233 0.15 1.01 -2.50
CA THR A 233 1.31 0.77 -3.37
C THR A 233 1.68 -0.71 -3.29
N SER A 234 2.12 -1.33 -4.39
CA SER A 234 2.37 -2.77 -4.48
C SER A 234 3.49 -3.13 -5.46
N GLN A 235 4.29 -4.15 -5.13
CA GLN A 235 5.39 -4.65 -5.98
C GLN A 235 5.43 -6.17 -6.00
N ALA A 236 5.65 -6.73 -7.19
CA ALA A 236 5.88 -8.16 -7.37
C ALA A 236 7.34 -8.52 -7.07
N LEU A 237 7.54 -9.68 -6.46
CA LEU A 237 8.84 -10.21 -6.05
C LEU A 237 9.23 -11.36 -6.99
N PHE A 238 10.33 -11.23 -7.71
CA PHE A 238 10.86 -12.30 -8.58
C PHE A 238 12.20 -12.77 -8.05
N THR A 239 12.36 -14.08 -8.01
CA THR A 239 13.64 -14.73 -7.70
C THR A 239 14.09 -15.54 -8.90
N GLN A 240 15.26 -16.18 -8.82
CA GLN A 240 15.70 -17.17 -9.79
C GLN A 240 14.69 -18.31 -10.05
N ALA A 241 13.79 -18.60 -9.09
CA ALA A 241 12.73 -19.59 -9.22
C ALA A 241 11.42 -19.02 -9.82
N GLY A 242 11.42 -17.76 -10.27
CA GLY A 242 10.25 -17.03 -10.74
C GLY A 242 9.55 -16.21 -9.65
N LEU A 243 8.28 -15.91 -9.87
CA LEU A 243 7.44 -15.10 -8.97
C LEU A 243 7.33 -15.78 -7.59
N LYS A 244 7.62 -15.02 -6.52
CA LYS A 244 7.41 -15.45 -5.13
C LYS A 244 6.16 -14.86 -4.52
N GLY A 245 5.79 -13.65 -4.90
CA GLY A 245 4.63 -12.98 -4.34
C GLY A 245 4.56 -11.50 -4.68
N VAL A 246 3.73 -10.79 -3.92
CA VAL A 246 3.54 -9.35 -4.01
C VAL A 246 3.49 -8.78 -2.59
N ILE A 247 4.22 -7.70 -2.33
CA ILE A 247 4.09 -6.89 -1.12
C ILE A 247 3.28 -5.65 -1.46
N ALA A 248 2.32 -5.28 -0.61
CA ALA A 248 1.57 -4.05 -0.75
C ALA A 248 1.51 -3.27 0.58
N ILE A 249 1.52 -1.94 0.51
CA ILE A 249 1.33 -1.07 1.67
C ILE A 249 0.05 -0.28 1.45
N GLU A 250 -0.89 -0.40 2.37
CA GLU A 250 -2.13 0.36 2.42
C GLU A 250 -1.91 1.73 3.04
N LEU A 251 -2.31 2.73 2.28
CA LEU A 251 -2.32 4.13 2.63
C LEU A 251 -3.76 4.60 2.79
N GLU A 252 -4.05 5.22 3.93
CA GLU A 252 -5.27 6.00 4.08
C GLU A 252 -5.22 7.30 3.27
N MET A 253 -6.29 7.55 2.51
CA MET A 253 -6.34 8.70 1.62
C MET A 253 -6.55 10.04 2.36
N ASP A 254 -6.84 10.03 3.67
CA ASP A 254 -7.10 11.24 4.47
C ASP A 254 -5.93 12.23 4.44
N SER A 255 -4.68 11.72 4.43
CA SER A 255 -3.49 12.58 4.36
C SER A 255 -3.35 13.25 2.99
N LEU A 256 -3.67 12.51 1.91
CA LEU A 256 -3.68 13.03 0.54
C LEU A 256 -4.84 14.02 0.34
N ASN A 257 -6.03 13.67 0.82
CA ASN A 257 -7.21 14.53 0.79
C ASN A 257 -6.95 15.84 1.53
N SER A 258 -6.40 15.77 2.74
CA SER A 258 -6.04 16.97 3.51
C SER A 258 -4.99 17.81 2.79
N ALA A 259 -3.98 17.18 2.17
CA ALA A 259 -2.98 17.90 1.40
C ALA A 259 -3.58 18.69 0.23
N LEU A 260 -4.62 18.17 -0.44
CA LEU A 260 -5.27 18.82 -1.58
C LEU A 260 -6.39 19.79 -1.19
N THR A 261 -7.14 19.53 -0.12
CA THR A 261 -8.34 20.30 0.23
C THR A 261 -8.11 21.44 1.23
N GLN A 262 -6.93 21.51 1.85
CA GLN A 262 -6.57 22.56 2.82
C GLN A 262 -6.50 23.99 2.25
N THR A 263 -6.65 24.19 0.94
CA THR A 263 -6.70 25.53 0.36
C THR A 263 -7.79 25.59 -0.68
N SER A 264 -8.76 26.46 -0.43
CA SER A 264 -9.79 26.76 -1.42
C SER A 264 -9.14 27.36 -2.65
N VAL A 265 -9.56 26.89 -3.82
CA VAL A 265 -9.25 27.55 -5.07
C VAL A 265 -10.24 28.71 -5.20
N LEU A 266 -9.74 29.94 -5.10
CA LEU A 266 -10.59 31.13 -5.02
C LEU A 266 -11.57 31.00 -3.84
N ARG A 267 -12.86 31.29 -4.06
CA ARG A 267 -13.90 31.25 -3.00
C ARG A 267 -14.49 29.87 -2.74
N ASN A 268 -14.63 29.03 -3.77
CA ASN A 268 -15.40 27.77 -3.68
C ASN A 268 -14.79 26.60 -4.46
N GLY A 269 -13.64 26.76 -5.10
CA GLY A 269 -13.03 25.70 -5.89
C GLY A 269 -12.28 24.70 -5.00
N TYR A 270 -12.17 23.47 -5.49
CA TYR A 270 -11.44 22.38 -4.86
C TYR A 270 -10.43 21.77 -5.85
N MET A 271 -9.39 21.16 -5.32
CA MET A 271 -8.43 20.37 -6.09
C MET A 271 -8.76 18.89 -5.92
N PHE A 272 -8.54 18.13 -6.98
CA PHE A 272 -8.69 16.68 -7.01
C PHE A 272 -7.54 16.07 -7.81
N MET A 273 -7.30 14.78 -7.63
CA MET A 273 -6.26 14.02 -8.30
C MET A 273 -6.89 12.92 -9.15
N VAL A 274 -6.40 12.77 -10.38
CA VAL A 274 -6.80 11.69 -11.29
C VAL A 274 -5.58 10.86 -11.69
N ASP A 275 -5.80 9.59 -12.00
CA ASP A 275 -4.78 8.77 -12.67
C ASP A 275 -4.63 9.18 -14.15
N LEU A 276 -3.63 8.60 -14.82
CA LEU A 276 -3.36 8.86 -16.24
C LEU A 276 -4.52 8.45 -17.18
N ASN A 277 -5.47 7.64 -16.69
CA ASN A 277 -6.65 7.22 -17.43
C ASN A 277 -7.87 8.12 -17.14
N GLY A 278 -7.71 9.15 -16.31
CA GLY A 278 -8.80 10.04 -15.90
C GLY A 278 -9.66 9.51 -14.75
N THR A 279 -9.24 8.45 -14.07
CA THR A 279 -9.94 7.91 -12.89
C THR A 279 -9.68 8.79 -11.67
N LEU A 280 -10.74 9.24 -11.00
CA LEU A 280 -10.64 10.01 -9.76
C LEU A 280 -9.96 9.18 -8.65
N ILE A 281 -8.93 9.74 -8.03
CA ILE A 281 -8.20 9.15 -6.91
C ILE A 281 -8.64 9.77 -5.58
N VAL A 282 -8.71 11.11 -5.52
CA VAL A 282 -9.18 11.88 -4.36
C VAL A 282 -9.66 13.25 -4.78
#